data_AF-A0A3D0QE64-F1
#
_entry.id   AF-A0A3D0QE64-F1
#
_cell.length_a   1.000
_cell.length_b   1.000
_cell.length_c   1.000
_cell.angle_alpha   90.00
_cell.angle_beta   90.00
_cell.angle_gamma   90.00
#
_symmetry.space_group_name_H-M   'P 1'
#
loop_
_entity.id
_entity.type
_entity.pdbx_description
1 polymer ?
#
loop_
_entity_poly.entity_id
_entity_poly.type
_entity_poly.pdbx_seq_one_letter_code
_entity_poly.pdbx_strand_id
1 'polypeptide(L)'
;MTSTKKKILVISPSAKSPFVRNDAEILSKEYPTEILGVETLPFPRKLVLLWRLFTRLVNDEVLMVLMYFSVPVYAPFVVALTKLFGRKVAVITGGYDTTYVPVIDWGEMKTWWKRIAQRFALHFVDLVLTFSEFSK
;
A
#
# COMPACT_ATOMS: atom_id res chain seq x y z
N MET A 1 -21.65 -20.94 10.34
CA MET A 1 -20.40 -20.15 10.31
C MET A 1 -20.77 -18.72 9.99
N THR A 2 -20.72 -17.83 10.97
CA THR A 2 -20.89 -16.39 10.76
C THR A 2 -19.75 -15.92 9.86
N SER A 3 -20.07 -15.54 8.62
CA SER A 3 -19.10 -14.96 7.69
C SER A 3 -18.57 -13.66 8.29
N THR A 4 -17.41 -13.71 8.93
CA THR A 4 -16.69 -12.50 9.36
C THR A 4 -16.51 -11.62 8.13
N LYS A 5 -17.08 -10.41 8.12
CA LYS A 5 -16.92 -9.51 6.98
C LYS A 5 -15.43 -9.26 6.79
N LYS A 6 -14.91 -9.59 5.60
CA LYS A 6 -13.52 -9.33 5.21
C LYS A 6 -13.26 -7.83 5.23
N LYS A 7 -12.04 -7.45 5.59
CA LYS A 7 -11.64 -6.06 5.81
C LYS A 7 -10.84 -5.50 4.65
N ILE A 8 -10.91 -4.19 4.44
CA ILE A 8 -9.94 -3.43 3.64
C ILE A 8 -8.74 -3.16 4.55
N LEU A 9 -7.56 -3.64 4.14
CA LEU A 9 -6.32 -3.37 4.86
C LEU A 9 -5.61 -2.19 4.21
N VAL A 10 -5.56 -1.07 4.92
CA VAL A 10 -4.88 0.15 4.49
C VAL A 10 -3.42 0.10 4.96
N ILE A 11 -2.47 0.07 4.03
CA ILE A 11 -1.03 0.11 4.35
C ILE A 11 -0.52 1.51 4.04
N SER A 12 0.12 2.16 5.01
CA SER A 12 0.63 3.53 4.86
C SER A 12 2.00 3.68 5.53
N PRO A 13 2.90 4.55 5.02
CA PRO A 13 4.10 4.93 5.76
C PRO A 13 3.79 5.57 7.11
N SER A 14 2.64 6.25 7.22
CA SER A 14 2.18 6.93 8.43
C SER A 14 0.68 6.71 8.66
N ALA A 15 0.30 5.96 9.69
CA ALA A 15 -1.08 5.86 10.19
C ALA A 15 -1.56 7.16 10.85
N LYS A 16 -0.66 8.06 11.25
CA LYS A 16 -1.02 9.37 11.82
C LYS A 16 -1.41 10.40 10.76
N SER A 17 -1.18 10.12 9.48
CA SER A 17 -1.50 11.06 8.42
C SER A 17 -3.01 11.40 8.40
N PRO A 18 -3.40 12.69 8.44
CA PRO A 18 -4.80 13.08 8.43
C PRO A 18 -5.57 12.58 7.21
N PHE A 19 -4.96 12.61 6.02
CA PHE A 19 -5.62 12.13 4.79
C PHE A 19 -5.84 10.62 4.82
N VAL A 20 -4.85 9.84 5.27
CA VAL A 20 -5.00 8.37 5.40
C VAL A 20 -6.12 8.02 6.38
N ARG A 21 -6.19 8.74 7.50
CA ARG A 21 -7.23 8.53 8.51
C ARG A 21 -8.61 8.90 8.01
N ASN A 22 -8.75 10.07 7.39
CA ASN A 22 -10.02 10.54 6.85
C ASN A 22 -10.56 9.58 5.78
N ASP A 23 -9.69 9.13 4.88
CA ASP A 23 -10.10 8.20 3.82
C ASP A 23 -10.46 6.83 4.40
N ALA A 24 -9.71 6.33 5.39
CA ALA A 24 -10.06 5.10 6.11
C ALA A 24 -11.38 5.23 6.90
N GLU A 25 -11.68 6.41 7.46
CA GLU A 25 -12.97 6.71 8.12
C GLU A 25 -14.14 6.77 7.14
N ILE A 26 -13.90 7.21 5.90
CA ILE A 26 -14.92 7.14 4.84
C ILE A 26 -15.15 5.68 4.43
N LEU A 27 -14.08 4.91 4.21
CA LEU A 27 -14.18 3.49 3.85
C LEU A 27 -14.83 2.64 4.94
N SER A 28 -14.59 2.98 6.22
CA SER A 28 -15.10 2.24 7.37
C SER A 28 -16.62 2.24 7.50
N LYS A 29 -17.30 3.21 6.85
CA LYS A 29 -18.77 3.29 6.81
C LYS A 29 -19.42 2.11 6.08
N GLU A 30 -18.75 1.60 5.04
CA GLU A 30 -19.27 0.53 4.17
C GLU A 30 -18.55 -0.81 4.39
N TYR A 31 -17.24 -0.75 4.68
CA TYR A 31 -16.39 -1.92 4.80
C TYR A 31 -15.57 -1.88 6.09
N PRO A 32 -15.42 -3.00 6.83
CA PRO A 32 -14.46 -3.06 7.92
C PRO A 32 -13.08 -2.63 7.41
N THR A 33 -12.46 -1.64 8.05
CA THR A 33 -11.21 -1.05 7.57
C THR A 33 -10.19 -1.07 8.69
N GLU A 34 -8.97 -1.53 8.40
CA GLU A 34 -7.86 -1.57 9.34
C GLU A 34 -6.68 -0.80 8.75
N ILE A 35 -6.08 0.11 9.51
CA ILE A 35 -4.86 0.83 9.10
C ILE A 35 -3.64 0.13 9.70
N LEU A 36 -2.71 -0.24 8.84
CA LEU A 36 -1.39 -0.78 9.19
C LEU A 36 -0.31 0.25 8.82
N GLY A 37 0.00 1.13 9.77
CA GLY A 37 1.06 2.14 9.64
C GLY A 37 2.45 1.54 9.82
N VAL A 38 3.31 1.65 8.80
CA VAL A 38 4.67 1.09 8.82
C VAL A 38 5.55 1.74 9.89
N GLU A 39 5.34 3.01 10.21
CA GLU A 39 6.04 3.72 11.27
C GLU A 39 5.74 3.20 12.68
N THR A 40 4.56 2.61 12.87
CA THR A 40 4.15 2.04 14.16
C THR A 40 4.71 0.66 14.43
N LEU A 41 5.34 0.03 13.42
CA LEU A 41 5.85 -1.33 13.52
C LEU A 41 7.21 -1.36 14.24
N PRO A 42 7.47 -2.39 15.07
CA PRO A 42 8.79 -2.62 15.63
C PRO A 42 9.82 -2.94 14.53
N PHE A 43 11.09 -2.67 14.83
CA PHE A 43 12.18 -3.07 13.95
C PHE A 43 12.37 -4.60 14.00
N PRO A 44 12.59 -5.29 12.87
CA PRO A 44 12.70 -4.78 11.49
C PRO A 44 11.33 -4.59 10.80
N ARG A 45 10.96 -3.32 10.55
CA ARG A 45 9.61 -2.89 10.13
C ARG A 45 9.05 -3.64 8.92
N LYS A 46 9.87 -3.83 7.88
CA LYS A 46 9.48 -4.52 6.64
C LYS A 46 9.06 -5.97 6.91
N LEU A 47 9.84 -6.71 7.70
CA LEU A 47 9.54 -8.12 7.97
C LEU A 47 8.27 -8.24 8.80
N VAL A 48 8.10 -7.35 9.79
CA VAL A 48 6.89 -7.30 10.62
C VAL A 48 5.66 -6.95 9.78
N LEU A 49 5.78 -6.01 8.83
CA LEU A 49 4.71 -5.67 7.89
C LEU A 49 4.29 -6.89 7.07
N LEU A 50 5.25 -7.56 6.44
CA LEU A 50 4.98 -8.72 5.58
C LEU A 50 4.41 -9.89 6.39
N TRP A 51 4.91 -10.13 7.60
CA TRP A 51 4.35 -11.14 8.49
C TRP A 51 2.91 -10.82 8.89
N ARG A 52 2.62 -9.57 9.29
CA ARG A 52 1.26 -9.13 9.65
C ARG A 52 0.29 -9.20 8.48
N LEU A 53 0.75 -8.87 7.27
CA LEU A 53 -0.03 -9.03 6.04
C LEU A 53 -0.28 -10.52 5.76
N PHE A 54 0.76 -11.35 5.83
CA PHE A 54 0.68 -12.79 5.62
C PHE A 54 -0.35 -13.44 6.55
N THR A 55 -0.29 -13.17 7.87
CA THR A 55 -1.23 -13.77 8.81
C THR A 55 -2.68 -13.38 8.52
N ARG A 56 -2.94 -12.11 8.16
CA ARG A 56 -4.28 -11.64 7.79
C ARG A 56 -4.78 -12.28 6.49
N LEU A 57 -3.89 -12.50 5.52
CA LEU A 57 -4.22 -13.16 4.26
C LEU A 57 -4.51 -14.66 4.46
N VAL A 58 -3.71 -15.36 5.27
CA VAL A 58 -3.90 -16.79 5.61
C VAL A 58 -5.21 -17.00 6.36
N ASN A 59 -5.55 -16.09 7.28
CA ASN A 59 -6.82 -16.13 8.02
C ASN A 59 -8.04 -15.71 7.18
N ASP A 60 -7.86 -15.42 5.89
CA ASP A 60 -8.92 -14.95 4.98
C ASP A 60 -9.64 -13.67 5.46
N GLU A 61 -8.95 -12.85 6.26
CA GLU A 61 -9.53 -11.64 6.85
C GLU A 61 -9.52 -10.45 5.88
N VAL A 62 -8.75 -10.51 4.79
CA VAL A 62 -8.49 -9.38 3.89
C VAL A 62 -9.32 -9.51 2.61
N LEU A 63 -10.15 -8.52 2.35
CA LEU A 63 -10.88 -8.37 1.08
C LEU A 63 -9.94 -7.83 -0.01
N MET A 64 -9.26 -6.74 0.31
CA MET A 64 -8.29 -6.07 -0.55
C MET A 64 -7.29 -5.27 0.28
N VAL A 65 -6.16 -4.94 -0.34
CA VAL A 65 -5.16 -4.03 0.22
C VAL A 65 -5.25 -2.69 -0.50
N LEU A 66 -5.35 -1.60 0.27
CA LEU A 66 -5.21 -0.24 -0.22
C LEU A 66 -3.88 0.33 0.30
N MET A 67 -2.95 0.63 -0.59
CA MET A 67 -1.61 1.10 -0.23
C MET A 67 -1.48 2.60 -0.51
N TYR A 68 -1.09 3.37 0.50
CA TYR A 68 -0.64 4.75 0.31
C TYR A 68 0.82 4.75 -0.09
N PHE A 69 1.08 5.23 -1.30
CA PHE A 69 2.38 5.35 -1.94
C PHE A 69 3.08 4.02 -2.24
N SER A 70 3.70 3.93 -3.41
CA SER A 70 4.53 2.80 -3.82
C SER A 70 5.95 2.92 -3.27
N VAL A 71 6.12 2.64 -1.97
CA VAL A 71 7.43 2.73 -1.31
C VAL A 71 8.34 1.56 -1.74
N PRO A 72 9.52 1.81 -2.35
CA PRO A 72 10.33 0.76 -3.00
C PRO A 72 10.70 -0.43 -2.12
N VAL A 73 10.93 -0.20 -0.83
CA VAL A 73 11.48 -1.23 0.07
C VAL A 73 10.46 -2.32 0.44
N TYR A 74 9.16 -2.03 0.37
CA TYR A 74 8.11 -2.97 0.78
C TYR A 74 6.97 -3.12 -0.24
N ALA A 75 6.66 -2.11 -1.06
CA ALA A 75 5.54 -2.17 -2.00
C ALA A 75 5.57 -3.38 -2.94
N PRO A 76 6.70 -3.76 -3.57
CA PRO A 76 6.75 -4.95 -4.44
C PRO A 76 6.35 -6.23 -3.71
N PHE A 77 6.77 -6.35 -2.45
CA PHE A 77 6.54 -7.54 -1.63
C PHE A 77 5.09 -7.60 -1.13
N VAL A 78 4.52 -6.44 -0.75
CA VAL A 78 3.10 -6.33 -0.40
C VAL A 78 2.23 -6.71 -1.59
N VAL A 79 2.53 -6.18 -2.78
CA VAL A 79 1.79 -6.50 -4.01
C VAL A 79 1.91 -7.99 -4.32
N ALA A 80 3.14 -8.52 -4.44
CA ALA A 80 3.37 -9.93 -4.75
C ALA A 80 2.66 -10.87 -3.77
N LEU A 81 2.78 -10.60 -2.46
CA LEU A 81 2.16 -11.42 -1.43
C LEU A 81 0.62 -11.35 -1.51
N THR A 82 0.05 -10.17 -1.70
CA THR A 82 -1.41 -10.03 -1.78
C THR A 82 -1.98 -10.72 -3.03
N LYS A 83 -1.28 -10.62 -4.16
CA LYS A 83 -1.66 -11.28 -5.42
C LYS A 83 -1.52 -12.79 -5.35
N LEU A 84 -0.50 -13.31 -4.64
CA LEU A 84 -0.33 -14.75 -4.40
C LEU A 84 -1.55 -15.37 -3.70
N PHE A 85 -2.20 -14.62 -2.81
CA PHE A 85 -3.43 -15.02 -2.13
C PHE A 85 -4.72 -14.67 -2.90
N GLY A 86 -4.61 -14.25 -4.17
CA GLY A 86 -5.75 -13.95 -5.03
C GLY A 86 -6.53 -12.69 -4.63
N ARG A 87 -5.95 -11.80 -3.80
CA ARG A 87 -6.61 -10.57 -3.34
C ARG A 87 -6.29 -9.39 -4.25
N LYS A 88 -7.19 -8.41 -4.24
CA LYS A 88 -7.04 -7.17 -5.00
C LYS A 88 -6.10 -6.20 -4.28
N VAL A 89 -5.31 -5.46 -5.06
CA VAL A 89 -4.43 -4.40 -4.55
C VAL A 89 -4.74 -3.10 -5.28
N ALA A 90 -5.00 -2.03 -4.53
CA ALA A 90 -5.03 -0.67 -5.04
C ALA A 90 -3.89 0.14 -4.43
N VAL A 91 -3.37 1.11 -5.17
CA VAL A 91 -2.34 2.04 -4.68
C VAL A 91 -2.77 3.48 -4.95
N ILE A 92 -2.58 4.36 -3.96
CA ILE A 92 -2.72 5.81 -4.10
C ILE A 92 -1.32 6.38 -4.29
N THR A 93 -1.06 7.02 -5.43
CA THR A 93 0.25 7.63 -5.73
C THR A 93 0.30 9.07 -5.24
N GLY A 94 1.49 9.54 -4.84
CA GLY A 94 1.71 10.89 -4.31
C GLY A 94 2.69 11.72 -5.13
N GLY A 95 3.10 11.24 -6.30
CA GLY A 95 4.12 11.85 -7.15
C GLY A 95 5.53 11.50 -6.70
N TYR A 96 5.88 11.69 -5.43
CA TYR A 96 7.23 11.38 -4.92
C TYR A 96 7.63 9.92 -5.15
N ASP A 97 6.67 9.00 -4.99
CA ASP A 97 6.82 7.57 -5.17
C ASP A 97 6.83 7.12 -6.65
N THR A 98 6.57 8.01 -7.58
CA THR A 98 6.38 7.67 -9.01
C THR A 98 7.11 8.61 -9.97
N THR A 99 8.01 9.46 -9.45
CA THR A 99 8.74 10.43 -10.28
C THR A 99 10.20 10.55 -9.86
N TYR A 100 10.98 11.18 -10.74
CA TYR A 100 12.26 11.80 -10.42
C TYR A 100 12.36 13.11 -11.19
N VAL A 101 12.55 14.22 -10.47
CA VAL A 101 12.74 15.55 -11.02
C VAL A 101 14.21 15.94 -10.83
N PRO A 102 15.06 15.83 -11.86
CA PRO A 102 16.51 16.01 -11.72
C PRO A 102 16.90 17.43 -11.27
N VAL A 103 16.13 18.44 -11.69
CA VAL A 103 16.43 19.87 -11.43
C VAL A 103 16.46 20.20 -9.94
N ILE A 104 15.66 19.50 -9.13
CA ILE A 104 15.55 19.71 -7.67
C ILE A 104 15.92 18.44 -6.87
N ASP A 105 16.49 17.45 -7.54
CA ASP A 105 16.87 16.15 -6.99
C ASP A 105 15.77 15.47 -6.14
N TRP A 106 14.53 15.52 -6.62
CA TRP A 106 13.35 15.07 -5.86
C TRP A 106 12.70 13.84 -6.49
N GLY A 107 12.34 12.85 -5.68
CA GLY A 107 11.59 11.65 -6.09
C GLY A 107 12.34 10.32 -5.93
N GLU A 108 11.61 9.26 -5.65
CA GLU A 108 12.16 7.92 -5.37
C GLU A 108 12.68 7.19 -6.62
N MET A 109 12.25 7.58 -7.83
CA MET A 109 12.69 6.92 -9.07
C MET A 109 14.10 7.33 -9.53
N LYS A 110 14.81 8.14 -8.74
CA LYS A 110 16.22 8.51 -8.97
C LYS A 110 17.11 7.28 -9.09
N THR A 111 16.97 6.31 -8.18
CA THR A 111 17.83 5.12 -8.12
C THR A 111 17.27 4.00 -8.99
N TRP A 112 18.11 3.38 -9.80
CA TRP A 112 17.71 2.36 -10.78
C TRP A 112 16.95 1.17 -10.14
N TRP A 113 17.38 0.65 -9.00
CA TRP A 113 16.71 -0.48 -8.35
C TRP A 113 15.36 -0.07 -7.76
N LYS A 114 15.23 1.16 -7.24
CA LYS A 114 13.95 1.71 -6.74
C LYS A 114 12.95 1.83 -7.88
N ARG A 115 13.43 2.29 -9.04
CA ARG A 115 12.64 2.37 -10.28
C ARG A 115 12.13 1.00 -10.72
N ILE A 116 12.97 -0.03 -10.70
CA ILE A 116 12.54 -1.40 -11.03
C ILE A 116 11.50 -1.89 -10.02
N ALA A 117 11.75 -1.72 -8.72
CA ALA A 117 10.82 -2.10 -7.65
C ALA A 117 9.44 -1.43 -7.84
N GLN A 118 9.42 -0.11 -8.07
CA GLN A 118 8.18 0.64 -8.25
C GLN A 118 7.45 0.23 -9.52
N ARG A 119 8.16 0.05 -10.65
CA ARG A 119 7.57 -0.47 -11.89
C ARG A 119 6.93 -1.84 -11.67
N PHE A 120 7.60 -2.75 -10.97
CA PHE A 120 7.04 -4.04 -10.62
C PHE A 120 5.76 -3.87 -9.79
N ALA A 121 5.83 -3.10 -8.69
CA ALA A 121 4.67 -2.91 -7.82
C ALA A 121 3.47 -2.35 -8.60
N LEU A 122 3.68 -1.29 -9.39
CA LEU A 122 2.62 -0.63 -10.17
C LEU A 122 2.10 -1.48 -11.34
N HIS A 123 2.93 -2.36 -11.90
CA HIS A 123 2.49 -3.24 -12.98
C HIS A 123 1.47 -4.28 -12.50
N PHE A 124 1.57 -4.73 -11.24
CA PHE A 124 0.77 -5.82 -10.70
C PHE A 124 -0.40 -5.38 -9.79
N VAL A 125 -0.54 -4.08 -9.49
CA VAL A 125 -1.74 -3.59 -8.81
C VAL A 125 -2.96 -3.67 -9.73
N ASP A 126 -4.13 -3.84 -9.14
CA ASP A 126 -5.40 -3.87 -9.86
C ASP A 126 -5.95 -2.47 -10.13
N LEU A 127 -5.53 -1.46 -9.34
CA LEU A 127 -5.96 -0.08 -9.48
C LEU A 127 -4.87 0.89 -9.01
N VAL A 128 -4.60 1.91 -9.82
CA VAL A 128 -3.78 3.07 -9.45
C VAL A 128 -4.72 4.28 -9.30
N LEU A 129 -4.78 4.83 -8.10
CA LEU A 129 -5.48 6.07 -7.79
C LEU A 129 -4.46 7.20 -7.81
N THR A 130 -4.53 8.04 -8.82
CA THR A 130 -3.59 9.14 -8.99
C THR A 130 -4.05 10.36 -8.20
N PHE A 131 -3.11 11.10 -7.62
CA PHE A 131 -3.43 12.31 -6.85
C PHE A 131 -3.92 13.47 -7.73
N SER A 132 -3.79 13.38 -9.06
CA SER A 132 -4.31 14.36 -10.00
C SER A 132 -4.58 13.75 -11.39
N GLU A 133 -5.41 14.42 -12.18
CA GLU A 133 -5.69 14.08 -13.58
C GLU A 133 -4.43 14.16 -14.46
N PHE A 134 -3.49 15.06 -14.14
CA PHE A 134 -2.22 15.20 -14.85
C PHE A 134 -1.26 14.02 -14.61
N SER A 135 -1.58 13.12 -13.68
CA SER A 135 -0.75 11.99 -13.28
C SER A 135 -1.33 10.63 -13.68
N LYS A 136 -2.42 10.62 -14.45
CA LYS A 136 -3.06 9.40 -15.01
C LYS A 136 -2.26 8.77 -16.13
#